data_AF-L7LI10-F1
#
_entry.id   AF-L7LI10-F1
#
_cell.length_a   1.000
_cell.length_b   1.000
_cell.length_c   1.000
_cell.angle_alpha   90.00
_cell.angle_beta   90.00
_cell.angle_gamma   90.00
#
_symmetry.space_group_name_H-M   'P 1'
#
loop_
_entity.id
_entity.type
_entity.pdbx_description
1 polymer ?
#
loop_
_entity_poly.entity_id
_entity_poly.type
_entity_poly.pdbx_seq_one_letter_code
_entity_poly.pdbx_strand_id
1 'polypeptide(L)'
;MNEDQPASHDLPEDDQPRSWKAALPMILAGALVVVLLAWVLIAALVNPPEERLSDSAQVQHTVNDMYSAMGTLNYDQYVGSFCQADVDAADFPKSVQFAEQNRAENEDKGKIVVPNMDVEVTGDSATVKAHWNRENTADDEQTTSLRLIRENGEWKVCNR
;
A
#
# COMPACT_ATOMS: atom_id res chain seq x y z
N MET A 1 -63.27 -67.56 -28.74
CA MET A 1 -63.18 -67.05 -27.36
C MET A 1 -61.71 -66.85 -27.07
N ASN A 2 -61.31 -65.59 -26.91
CA ASN A 2 -60.32 -65.11 -25.93
C ASN A 2 -60.15 -63.60 -26.14
N GLU A 3 -60.52 -62.86 -25.10
CA GLU A 3 -60.22 -61.46 -24.86
C GLU A 3 -58.70 -61.22 -24.80
N ASP A 4 -58.23 -60.00 -25.11
CA ASP A 4 -57.41 -59.26 -24.14
C ASP A 4 -57.31 -57.76 -24.43
N GLN A 5 -57.28 -57.01 -23.33
CA GLN A 5 -57.38 -55.56 -23.14
C GLN A 5 -55.95 -54.99 -22.92
N PRO A 6 -55.68 -53.68 -23.13
CA PRO A 6 -54.31 -53.14 -23.06
C PRO A 6 -53.93 -52.76 -21.62
N ALA A 7 -52.67 -53.00 -21.22
CA ALA A 7 -52.08 -52.49 -19.98
C ALA A 7 -50.58 -52.24 -20.23
N SER A 8 -50.21 -50.99 -20.51
CA SER A 8 -49.67 -50.00 -19.55
C SER A 8 -48.16 -50.15 -19.35
N HIS A 9 -47.45 -49.12 -19.82
CA HIS A 9 -46.06 -48.83 -19.52
C HIS A 9 -45.90 -48.65 -18.00
N ASP A 10 -45.11 -49.49 -17.35
CA ASP A 10 -44.58 -49.22 -16.01
C ASP A 10 -43.05 -49.15 -16.10
N LEU A 11 -42.53 -47.92 -16.08
CA LEU A 11 -41.13 -47.65 -15.76
C LEU A 11 -41.00 -47.75 -14.23
N PRO A 12 -40.02 -48.50 -13.69
CA PRO A 12 -39.82 -48.49 -12.25
C PRO A 12 -39.32 -47.12 -11.78
N GLU A 13 -40.13 -46.46 -10.96
CA GLU A 13 -39.77 -45.29 -10.15
C GLU A 13 -38.64 -45.67 -9.18
N ASP A 14 -37.43 -45.17 -9.43
CA ASP A 14 -36.30 -45.28 -8.50
C ASP A 14 -36.44 -44.20 -7.42
N ASP A 15 -37.36 -44.43 -6.48
CA ASP A 15 -37.60 -43.55 -5.33
C ASP A 15 -36.71 -43.98 -4.15
N GLN A 16 -35.40 -43.81 -4.30
CA GLN A 16 -34.47 -43.93 -3.17
C GLN A 16 -34.60 -42.69 -2.26
N PRO A 17 -34.79 -42.87 -0.94
CA PRO A 17 -34.93 -41.74 -0.03
C PRO A 17 -33.67 -40.88 -0.09
N ARG A 18 -33.83 -39.57 -0.34
CA ARG A 18 -32.74 -38.58 -0.35
C ARG A 18 -31.98 -38.65 0.97
N SER A 19 -30.92 -39.44 0.98
CA SER A 19 -30.03 -39.62 2.11
C SER A 19 -29.22 -38.34 2.27
N TRP A 20 -29.29 -37.71 3.45
CA TRP A 20 -28.43 -36.58 3.82
C TRP A 20 -26.93 -36.88 3.65
N LYS A 21 -26.56 -38.17 3.59
CA LYS A 21 -25.20 -38.63 3.27
C LYS A 21 -24.82 -38.44 1.79
N ALA A 22 -25.77 -38.31 0.88
CA ALA A 22 -25.51 -37.96 -0.53
C ALA A 22 -25.21 -36.46 -0.71
N ALA A 23 -25.68 -35.61 0.20
CA ALA A 23 -25.41 -34.16 0.20
C ALA A 23 -24.12 -33.79 0.96
N LEU A 24 -23.53 -34.75 1.68
CA LEU A 24 -22.31 -34.58 2.49
C LEU A 24 -21.13 -33.91 1.76
N PRO A 25 -20.78 -34.25 0.50
CA PRO A 25 -19.69 -33.57 -0.21
C PRO A 25 -20.00 -32.09 -0.52
N MET A 26 -21.25 -31.74 -0.81
CA MET A 26 -21.68 -30.35 -1.02
C MET A 26 -21.66 -29.55 0.29
N ILE A 27 -22.04 -30.17 1.40
CA ILE A 27 -22.00 -29.53 2.73
C ILE A 27 -20.55 -29.23 3.13
N LEU A 28 -19.62 -30.15 2.91
CA LEU A 28 -18.20 -29.95 3.20
C LEU A 28 -17.60 -28.81 2.37
N ALA A 29 -17.91 -28.77 1.07
CA ALA A 29 -17.47 -27.69 0.19
C ALA A 29 -18.04 -26.33 0.64
N GLY A 30 -19.34 -26.28 0.96
CA GLY A 30 -19.97 -25.07 1.48
C GLY A 30 -19.36 -24.62 2.81
N ALA A 31 -19.10 -25.54 3.72
CA ALA A 31 -18.45 -25.24 4.99
C ALA A 31 -17.04 -24.68 4.80
N LEU A 32 -16.25 -25.24 3.86
CA LEU A 32 -14.92 -24.73 3.54
C LEU A 32 -14.96 -23.30 3.00
N VAL A 33 -15.89 -23.00 2.10
CA VAL A 33 -16.08 -21.64 1.57
C VAL A 33 -16.44 -20.67 2.68
N VAL A 34 -17.35 -21.05 3.58
CA VAL A 34 -17.73 -20.21 4.73
C VAL A 34 -16.54 -19.97 5.66
N VAL A 35 -15.71 -21.00 5.92
CA VAL A 35 -14.49 -20.84 6.72
C VAL A 35 -13.48 -19.91 6.05
N LEU A 36 -13.29 -20.02 4.74
CA LEU A 36 -12.39 -19.12 3.99
C LEU A 36 -12.91 -17.68 4.01
N LEU A 37 -14.21 -17.46 3.82
CA LEU A 37 -14.81 -16.13 3.90
C LEU A 37 -14.73 -15.55 5.31
N ALA A 38 -14.98 -16.36 6.34
CA ALA A 38 -14.83 -15.96 7.73
C ALA A 38 -13.37 -15.61 8.04
N TRP A 39 -12.41 -16.38 7.54
CA TRP A 39 -10.98 -16.08 7.68
C TRP A 39 -10.64 -14.74 7.04
N VAL A 40 -11.09 -14.49 5.81
CA VAL A 40 -10.86 -13.21 5.10
C VAL A 40 -11.50 -12.05 5.85
N LEU A 41 -12.72 -12.22 6.37
CA LEU A 41 -13.39 -11.19 7.16
C LEU A 41 -12.68 -10.89 8.48
N ILE A 42 -12.21 -11.93 9.20
CA ILE A 42 -11.41 -11.76 10.42
C ILE A 42 -10.08 -11.07 10.10
N ALA A 43 -9.40 -11.51 9.04
CA ALA A 43 -8.15 -10.88 8.60
C ALA A 43 -8.35 -9.41 8.21
N ALA A 44 -9.48 -9.07 7.57
CA ALA A 44 -9.86 -7.70 7.24
C ALA A 44 -10.31 -6.88 8.45
N LEU A 45 -10.85 -7.51 9.50
CA LEU A 45 -11.17 -6.84 10.76
C LEU A 45 -9.92 -6.56 11.60
N VAL A 46 -8.93 -7.45 11.56
CA VAL A 46 -7.65 -7.28 12.25
C VAL A 46 -6.72 -6.33 11.48
N ASN A 47 -6.82 -6.30 10.15
CA ASN A 47 -6.06 -5.39 9.29
C ASN A 47 -7.01 -4.67 8.32
N PRO A 48 -7.59 -3.53 8.73
CA PRO A 48 -8.59 -2.83 7.94
C PRO A 48 -8.04 -2.31 6.60
N PRO A 49 -8.81 -2.49 5.52
CA PRO A 49 -8.42 -2.13 4.16
C PRO A 49 -8.34 -0.64 3.84
N GLU A 50 -8.50 0.26 4.81
CA GLU A 50 -8.21 1.68 4.65
C GLU A 50 -6.71 2.00 4.90
N GLU A 51 -5.96 1.11 5.55
CA GLU A 51 -4.52 1.24 5.88
C GLU A 51 -3.59 0.58 4.85
N ARG A 52 -3.94 0.56 3.55
CA ARG A 52 -3.24 -0.29 2.55
C ARG A 52 -1.89 0.21 2.07
N LEU A 53 -1.39 1.31 2.63
CA LEU A 53 0.05 1.52 2.72
C LEU A 53 0.39 1.27 4.17
N SER A 54 1.19 0.22 4.45
CA SER A 54 1.81 0.08 5.77
C SER A 54 2.45 1.41 6.15
N ASP A 55 2.50 1.76 7.43
CA ASP A 55 3.09 3.04 7.86
C ASP A 55 4.48 3.28 7.26
N SER A 56 5.26 2.22 7.09
CA SER A 56 6.53 2.24 6.37
C SER A 56 6.41 2.72 4.91
N ALA A 57 5.38 2.31 4.18
CA ALA A 57 5.13 2.72 2.81
C ALA A 57 4.62 4.17 2.72
N GLN A 58 3.81 4.64 3.69
CA GLN A 58 3.42 6.04 3.77
C GLN A 58 4.63 6.95 4.08
N VAL A 59 5.50 6.50 4.98
CA VAL A 59 6.77 7.16 5.29
C VAL A 59 7.67 7.22 4.05
N GLN A 60 7.86 6.10 3.34
CA GLN A 60 8.62 6.08 2.09
C GLN A 60 8.03 7.02 1.05
N HIS A 61 6.70 7.05 0.90
CA HIS A 61 6.02 7.94 -0.03
C HIS A 61 6.30 9.41 0.28
N THR A 62 6.19 9.81 1.55
CA THR A 62 6.47 11.17 2.01
C THR A 62 7.90 11.60 1.69
N VAL A 63 8.89 10.74 1.94
CA VAL A 63 10.30 11.05 1.64
C VAL A 63 10.56 11.07 0.13
N ASN A 64 9.94 10.17 -0.63
CA ASN A 64 10.02 10.19 -2.09
C ASN A 64 9.39 11.46 -2.68
N ASP A 65 8.28 11.94 -2.12
CA ASP A 65 7.66 13.20 -2.52
C ASP A 65 8.60 14.39 -2.29
N MET A 66 9.29 14.42 -1.14
CA MET A 66 10.29 15.45 -0.85
C MET A 66 11.42 15.46 -1.90
N TYR A 67 12.03 14.31 -2.20
CA TYR A 67 13.12 14.24 -3.20
C TYR A 67 12.63 14.44 -4.63
N SER A 68 11.46 13.92 -4.98
CA SER A 68 10.83 14.13 -6.29
C SER A 68 10.49 15.60 -6.50
N ALA A 69 10.02 16.30 -5.47
CA ALA A 69 9.77 17.73 -5.51
C ALA A 69 11.04 18.53 -5.84
N MET A 70 12.19 18.16 -5.25
CA MET A 70 13.51 18.74 -5.62
C MET A 70 13.84 18.49 -7.10
N GLY A 71 13.62 17.28 -7.60
CA GLY A 71 13.87 16.91 -9.00
C GLY A 71 12.92 17.57 -10.02
N THR A 72 11.69 17.88 -9.60
CA THR A 72 10.62 18.47 -10.44
C THR A 72 10.44 19.97 -10.23
N LEU A 73 11.19 20.57 -9.30
CA LEU A 73 11.06 21.96 -8.86
C LEU A 73 9.66 22.31 -8.34
N ASN A 74 8.95 21.33 -7.76
CA ASN A 74 7.62 21.52 -7.18
C ASN A 74 7.72 22.00 -5.73
N TYR A 75 7.75 23.31 -5.52
CA TYR A 75 7.91 23.89 -4.18
C TYR A 75 6.76 23.55 -3.22
N ASP A 76 5.51 23.54 -3.70
CA ASP A 76 4.35 23.28 -2.85
C ASP A 76 4.36 21.85 -2.32
N GLN A 77 4.72 20.88 -3.17
CA GLN A 77 4.92 19.49 -2.74
C GLN A 77 6.10 19.37 -1.77
N TYR A 78 7.20 20.09 -2.03
CA TYR A 78 8.36 20.11 -1.14
C TYR A 78 7.96 20.59 0.26
N VAL A 79 7.31 21.75 0.37
CA VAL A 79 6.81 22.31 1.64
C VAL A 79 5.84 21.33 2.32
N GLY A 80 4.94 20.73 1.54
CA GLY A 80 3.95 19.78 2.03
C GLY A 80 4.53 18.51 2.66
N SER A 81 5.79 18.16 2.38
CA SER A 81 6.47 17.01 3.00
C SER A 81 7.06 17.31 4.38
N PHE A 82 7.15 18.57 4.82
CA PHE A 82 7.75 18.96 6.10
C PHE A 82 6.73 19.31 7.17
N CYS A 83 7.16 19.20 8.42
CA CYS A 83 6.40 19.65 9.58
C CYS A 83 6.29 21.17 9.60
N GLN A 84 5.18 21.69 10.11
CA GLN A 84 4.93 23.14 10.09
C GLN A 84 6.03 23.93 10.82
N ALA A 85 6.56 23.38 11.91
CA ALA A 85 7.66 23.98 12.66
C ALA A 85 8.93 24.18 11.82
N ASP A 86 9.26 23.24 10.92
CA ASP A 86 10.41 23.37 10.01
C ASP A 86 10.11 24.37 8.90
N VAL A 87 8.89 24.37 8.35
CA VAL A 87 8.47 25.32 7.30
C VAL A 87 8.53 26.78 7.79
N ASP A 88 8.18 26.99 9.06
CA ASP A 88 8.20 28.31 9.71
C ASP A 88 9.63 28.76 10.11
N ALA A 89 10.62 27.86 10.06
CA ALA A 89 11.99 28.18 10.39
C ALA A 89 12.61 29.20 9.41
N ALA A 90 13.49 30.06 9.92
CA ALA A 90 14.07 31.16 9.15
C ALA A 90 14.98 30.69 8.00
N ASP A 91 15.57 29.52 8.15
CA ASP A 91 16.47 28.86 7.20
C ASP A 91 15.75 27.88 6.25
N PHE A 92 14.43 27.72 6.38
CA PHE A 92 13.65 26.96 5.42
C PHE A 92 13.63 27.67 4.06
N PRO A 93 14.02 26.98 2.96
CA PRO A 93 14.20 27.63 1.68
C PRO A 93 12.87 28.21 1.20
N LYS A 94 12.93 29.45 0.71
CA LYS A 94 11.79 30.09 0.02
C LYS A 94 11.75 29.64 -1.43
N SER A 95 10.60 29.76 -2.08
CA SER A 95 10.34 29.22 -3.42
C SER A 95 11.42 29.54 -4.46
N VAL A 96 11.90 30.78 -4.50
CA VAL A 96 12.96 31.20 -5.42
C VAL A 96 14.29 30.51 -5.10
N GLN A 97 14.70 30.50 -3.83
CA GLN A 97 15.96 29.84 -3.42
C GLN A 97 15.92 28.35 -3.69
N PHE A 98 14.80 27.70 -3.38
CA PHE A 98 14.57 26.29 -3.69
C PHE A 98 14.69 26.02 -5.20
N ALA A 99 14.05 26.83 -6.04
CA ALA A 99 14.08 26.66 -7.48
C ALA A 99 15.48 26.85 -8.07
N GLU A 100 16.19 27.90 -7.65
CA GLU A 100 17.56 28.19 -8.12
C GLU A 100 18.53 27.07 -7.72
N GLN A 101 18.53 26.66 -6.44
CA GLN A 101 19.43 25.63 -5.95
C GLN A 101 19.18 24.28 -6.65
N ASN A 102 17.92 23.84 -6.72
CA ASN A 102 17.61 22.55 -7.31
C ASN A 102 17.72 22.55 -8.83
N ARG A 103 17.44 23.66 -9.52
CA ARG A 103 17.63 23.76 -10.98
C ARG A 103 19.10 23.59 -11.33
N ALA A 104 19.99 24.35 -10.68
CA ALA A 104 21.42 24.27 -10.95
C ALA A 104 21.97 22.86 -10.74
N GLU A 105 21.59 22.22 -9.62
CA GLU A 105 22.00 20.84 -9.34
C GLU A 105 21.41 19.81 -10.31
N ASN A 106 20.14 19.98 -10.71
CA ASN A 106 19.49 19.08 -11.66
C ASN A 106 20.08 19.23 -13.09
N GLU A 107 20.49 20.43 -13.49
CA GLU A 107 21.15 20.67 -14.78
C GLU A 107 22.58 20.10 -14.80
N ASP A 108 23.32 20.23 -13.70
CA ASP A 108 24.70 19.76 -13.59
C ASP A 108 24.78 18.23 -13.43
N LYS A 109 23.97 17.65 -12.54
CA LYS A 109 24.12 16.25 -12.09
C LYS A 109 22.90 15.37 -12.36
N GLY A 110 21.82 15.94 -12.90
CA GLY A 110 20.56 15.23 -13.08
C GLY A 110 19.70 15.20 -11.81
N LYS A 111 18.49 14.63 -11.94
CA LYS A 111 17.54 14.58 -10.82
C LYS A 111 18.00 13.61 -9.75
N ILE A 112 17.48 13.80 -8.54
CA ILE A 112 17.68 12.86 -7.45
C ILE A 112 16.90 11.58 -7.72
N VAL A 113 17.57 10.45 -7.54
CA VAL A 113 17.01 9.09 -7.56
C VAL A 113 17.24 8.48 -6.19
N VAL A 114 16.23 7.80 -5.66
CA VAL A 114 16.30 7.11 -4.36
C VAL A 114 16.16 5.60 -4.62
N PRO A 115 17.25 4.85 -4.77
CA PRO A 115 17.17 3.42 -5.07
C PRO A 115 16.63 2.59 -3.91
N ASN A 116 16.97 2.95 -2.68
CA ASN A 116 16.58 2.21 -1.49
C ASN A 116 16.42 3.11 -0.26
N MET A 117 15.57 2.66 0.67
CA MET A 117 15.31 3.33 1.92
C MET A 117 15.15 2.32 3.04
N ASP A 118 15.86 2.51 4.14
CA ASP A 118 15.64 1.74 5.37
C ASP A 118 14.66 2.52 6.25
N VAL A 119 13.54 1.91 6.64
CA VAL A 119 12.47 2.59 7.39
C VAL A 119 12.16 1.85 8.68
N GLU A 120 12.25 2.56 9.79
CA GLU A 120 11.90 2.09 11.13
C GLU A 120 10.76 2.94 11.70
N VAL A 121 9.58 2.36 11.88
CA VAL A 121 8.40 3.04 12.44
C VAL A 121 8.23 2.64 13.90
N THR A 122 8.05 3.65 14.76
CA THR A 122 7.78 3.50 16.20
C THR A 122 6.59 4.38 16.58
N GLY A 123 5.39 3.80 16.56
CA GLY A 123 4.14 4.51 16.81
C GLY A 123 3.96 5.68 15.83
N ASP A 124 3.83 6.89 16.35
CA ASP A 124 3.67 8.13 15.57
C ASP A 124 4.98 8.78 15.12
N SER A 125 6.09 8.05 15.20
CA SER A 125 7.41 8.51 14.76
C SER A 125 8.08 7.48 13.85
N ALA A 126 8.92 7.94 12.92
CA ALA A 126 9.71 7.07 12.08
C ALA A 126 11.11 7.64 11.87
N THR A 127 12.07 6.74 11.70
CA THR A 127 13.43 7.08 11.25
C THR A 127 13.65 6.44 9.89
N VAL A 128 14.22 7.20 8.97
CA VAL A 128 14.50 6.76 7.60
C VAL A 128 15.97 6.99 7.30
N LYS A 129 16.63 5.99 6.71
CA LYS A 129 17.90 6.17 6.01
C LYS A 129 17.64 6.06 4.51
N ALA A 130 17.65 7.20 3.83
CA ALA A 130 17.48 7.29 2.39
C ALA A 130 18.85 7.18 1.72
N HIS A 131 19.02 6.19 0.85
CA HIS A 131 20.17 6.08 -0.04
C HIS A 131 19.74 6.68 -1.37
N TRP A 132 20.45 7.71 -1.83
CA TRP A 132 20.10 8.44 -3.03
C TRP A 132 21.35 8.80 -3.83
N ASN A 133 21.19 8.93 -5.13
CA ASN A 133 22.21 9.42 -6.04
C ASN A 133 21.56 10.41 -7.00
N ARG A 134 22.34 11.03 -7.88
CA ARG A 134 21.77 11.77 -9.03
C ARG A 134 21.91 10.97 -10.31
N GLU A 135 21.01 11.20 -11.25
CA GLU A 135 20.91 10.45 -12.52
C GLU A 135 22.26 10.38 -13.27
N ASN A 136 23.03 11.47 -13.29
CA ASN A 136 24.31 11.52 -14.01
C ASN A 136 25.52 11.09 -13.15
N THR A 137 25.31 10.83 -11.86
CA THR A 137 26.35 10.48 -10.89
C THR A 137 25.93 9.28 -10.05
N ALA A 138 25.53 8.19 -10.70
CA ALA A 138 25.02 6.99 -10.02
C ALA A 138 26.04 6.32 -9.10
N ASP A 139 27.34 6.44 -9.40
CA ASP A 139 28.41 5.89 -8.56
C ASP A 139 28.70 6.74 -7.31
N ASP A 140 28.10 7.93 -7.18
CA ASP A 140 28.22 8.84 -6.04
C ASP A 140 26.96 8.74 -5.15
N GLU A 141 26.78 7.58 -4.53
CA GLU A 141 25.68 7.32 -3.61
C GLU A 141 25.86 8.11 -2.30
N GLN A 142 24.78 8.77 -1.88
CA GLN A 142 24.68 9.56 -0.67
C GLN A 142 23.66 8.93 0.28
N THR A 143 23.94 8.99 1.57
CA THR A 143 23.01 8.52 2.61
C THR A 143 22.56 9.69 3.47
N THR A 144 21.24 9.85 3.64
CA THR A 144 20.66 10.88 4.50
C THR A 144 19.73 10.24 5.52
N SER A 145 19.90 10.61 6.79
CA SER A 145 19.00 10.18 7.87
C SER A 145 17.92 11.24 8.10
N LEU A 146 16.67 10.82 8.09
CA LEU A 146 15.50 11.68 8.27
C LEU A 146 14.67 11.18 9.44
N ARG A 147 14.06 12.11 10.16
CA ARG A 147 13.05 11.83 11.17
C ARG A 147 11.69 12.27 10.64
N LEU A 148 10.71 11.40 10.76
CA LEU A 148 9.33 11.73 10.44
C LEU A 148 8.47 11.58 11.69
N ILE A 149 7.45 12.43 11.79
CA ILE A 149 6.37 12.27 12.75
C ILE A 149 5.03 12.27 12.03
N ARG A 150 4.03 11.64 12.64
CA ARG A 150 2.65 11.74 12.18
C ARG A 150 2.03 13.02 12.75
N GLU A 151 1.82 14.02 11.89
CA GLU A 151 1.18 15.29 12.21
C GLU A 151 -0.17 15.38 11.48
N ASN A 152 -1.27 15.57 12.22
CA ASN A 152 -2.63 15.63 11.67
C ASN A 152 -3.03 14.41 10.81
N GLY A 153 -2.49 13.23 11.12
CA GLY A 153 -2.75 11.98 10.39
C GLY A 153 -1.83 11.74 9.20
N GLU A 154 -1.00 12.72 8.81
CA GLU A 154 -0.04 12.62 7.72
C GLU A 154 1.39 12.49 8.24
N TRP A 155 2.22 11.70 7.57
CA TRP A 155 3.65 11.67 7.87
C TRP A 155 4.33 12.93 7.33
N LYS A 156 5.20 13.53 8.13
CA LYS A 156 5.95 14.75 7.80
C LYS A 156 7.40 14.62 8.25
N VAL A 157 8.33 15.13 7.45
CA VAL A 157 9.75 15.24 7.81
C VAL A 157 9.94 16.41 8.79
N CYS A 158 10.51 16.13 9.95
CA CYS A 158 10.74 17.12 11.01
C CYS A 158 12.20 17.17 11.46
N ASN A 159 12.60 18.34 11.99
CA ASN A 159 13.90 18.59 12.61
C ASN A 159 15.05 18.34 11.64
N ARG A 160 14.93 18.89 10.43
CA ARG A 160 16.01 18.86 9.43
C ARG A 160 17.20 19.75 9.81
#